data_AF-A0A926QLV9-F1
#
_entry.id   AF-A0A926QLV9-F1
#
_cell.length_a   1.000
_cell.length_b   1.000
_cell.length_c   1.000
_cell.angle_alpha   90.00
_cell.angle_beta   90.00
_cell.angle_gamma   90.00
#
_symmetry.space_group_name_H-M   'P 1'
#
loop_
_entity.id
_entity.type
_entity.pdbx_description
1 polymer ?
#
loop_
_entity_poly.entity_id
_entity_poly.type
_entity_poly.pdbx_seq_one_letter_code
_entity_poly.pdbx_strand_id
1 'polypeptide(L)'
;MASIPFSIAEQLAQDKGISPQSSERISGAIQYVYVQYQNSGNSYLSLNVLEHRVYHLMGKSLSQARIHIEIEKFANQKEHQLLRTKGGLFYYRPLYFTEIQIAQRLADLTSTMGKVPKQYQLVMDRLIQEGKIPILDEGQKEGIEQFFLRE
;
A
#
# COMPACT_ATOMS: atom_id res chain seq x y z
N MET A 1 18.34 0.38 -6.80
CA MET A 1 19.39 -0.65 -7.00
C MET A 1 18.96 -1.54 -8.14
N ALA A 2 19.83 -1.80 -9.12
CA ALA A 2 19.55 -2.77 -10.18
C ALA A 2 19.47 -4.16 -9.54
N SER A 3 18.26 -4.73 -9.47
CA SER A 3 18.05 -6.08 -8.97
C SER A 3 18.29 -7.06 -10.12
N ILE A 4 19.04 -8.13 -9.86
CA ILE A 4 19.20 -9.22 -10.81
C ILE A 4 17.79 -9.82 -11.07
N PRO A 5 17.38 -10.01 -12.34
CA PRO A 5 16.10 -10.64 -12.64
C PRO A 5 15.99 -12.03 -11.99
N PHE A 6 14.81 -12.38 -11.49
CA PHE A 6 14.58 -13.71 -10.89
C PHE A 6 14.99 -14.85 -11.83
N SER A 7 14.79 -14.69 -13.15
CA SER A 7 15.17 -15.66 -14.16
C SER A 7 16.66 -16.03 -14.13
N ILE A 8 17.54 -15.08 -13.81
CA ILE A 8 18.98 -15.31 -13.71
C ILE A 8 19.33 -16.06 -12.42
N ALA A 9 18.70 -15.70 -11.30
CA ALA A 9 18.87 -16.43 -10.03
C ALA A 9 18.36 -17.88 -10.15
N GLU A 10 17.26 -18.07 -10.87
CA GLU A 10 16.66 -19.37 -11.14
C GLU A 10 17.57 -20.24 -12.02
N GLN A 11 18.15 -19.66 -13.07
CA GLN A 11 19.12 -20.36 -13.93
C GLN A 11 20.34 -20.82 -13.13
N LEU A 12 20.90 -19.96 -12.28
CA LEU A 12 22.03 -20.32 -11.42
C LEU A 12 21.68 -21.44 -10.43
N ALA A 13 20.46 -21.46 -9.91
CA ALA A 13 19.99 -22.53 -9.03
C ALA A 13 19.87 -23.86 -9.78
N GLN A 14 19.37 -23.83 -11.02
CA GLN A 14 19.31 -25.00 -11.90
C GLN A 14 20.70 -25.53 -12.24
N ASP A 15 21.64 -24.65 -12.61
CA ASP A 15 23.03 -25.01 -12.96
C ASP A 15 23.76 -25.66 -11.78
N LYS A 16 23.40 -25.28 -10.54
CA LYS A 16 23.91 -25.91 -9.31
C LYS A 16 23.18 -27.18 -8.90
N GLY A 17 22.22 -27.65 -9.67
CA GLY A 17 21.43 -28.85 -9.38
C GLY A 17 20.46 -28.68 -8.20
N ILE A 18 20.09 -27.45 -7.83
CA ILE A 18 19.13 -27.21 -6.74
C ILE A 18 17.74 -27.59 -7.23
N SER A 19 17.09 -28.49 -6.49
CA SER A 19 15.75 -28.99 -6.81
C SER A 19 14.74 -27.84 -7.01
N PRO A 20 13.89 -27.87 -8.05
CA PRO A 20 12.80 -26.90 -8.22
C PRO A 20 11.80 -26.83 -7.06
N GLN A 21 11.74 -27.89 -6.26
CA GLN A 21 10.87 -28.00 -5.10
C GLN A 21 11.55 -27.55 -3.80
N SER A 22 12.80 -27.08 -3.86
CA SER A 22 13.56 -26.72 -2.67
C SER A 22 12.97 -25.49 -2.00
N SER A 23 12.98 -25.46 -0.67
CA SER A 23 12.46 -24.32 0.09
C SER A 23 13.22 -23.04 -0.23
N GLU A 24 14.53 -23.12 -0.51
CA GLU A 24 15.37 -21.97 -0.85
C GLU A 24 14.90 -21.28 -2.14
N ARG A 25 14.53 -22.04 -3.18
CA ARG A 25 14.00 -21.46 -4.42
C ARG A 25 12.64 -20.81 -4.21
N ILE A 26 11.77 -21.46 -3.42
CA ILE A 26 10.44 -20.91 -3.10
C ILE A 26 10.57 -19.63 -2.27
N SER A 27 11.42 -19.61 -1.24
CA SER A 27 11.70 -18.41 -0.45
C SER A 27 12.30 -17.29 -1.31
N GLY A 28 13.21 -17.63 -2.25
CA GLY A 28 13.75 -16.66 -3.20
C GLY A 28 12.66 -16.05 -4.11
N ALA A 29 11.72 -16.86 -4.58
CA ALA A 29 10.57 -16.41 -5.36
C ALA A 29 9.64 -15.50 -4.54
N ILE A 30 9.33 -15.87 -3.29
CA ILE A 30 8.53 -15.06 -2.36
C ILE A 30 9.22 -13.72 -2.11
N GLN A 31 10.52 -13.72 -1.80
CA GLN A 31 11.30 -12.50 -1.59
C GLN A 31 11.30 -11.61 -2.84
N TYR A 32 11.48 -12.19 -4.02
CA TYR A 32 11.44 -11.44 -5.27
C TYR A 32 10.09 -10.75 -5.46
N VAL A 33 8.98 -11.48 -5.32
CA VAL A 33 7.62 -10.92 -5.43
C VAL A 33 7.39 -9.83 -4.37
N TYR A 34 7.86 -10.04 -3.14
CA TYR A 34 7.72 -9.08 -2.05
C TYR A 34 8.53 -7.79 -2.30
N VAL A 35 9.75 -7.87 -2.82
CA VAL A 35 10.55 -6.68 -3.18
C VAL A 35 9.93 -5.93 -4.35
N GLN A 36 9.45 -6.64 -5.37
CA GLN A 36 8.71 -6.01 -6.48
C GLN A 36 7.49 -5.26 -5.96
N TYR A 37 6.78 -5.88 -5.02
CA TYR A 37 5.63 -5.30 -4.35
C TYR A 37 6.00 -4.01 -3.59
N GLN A 38 7.06 -4.01 -2.79
CA GLN A 38 7.54 -2.82 -2.07
C GLN A 38 7.85 -1.64 -3.00
N ASN A 39 8.29 -1.92 -4.23
CA ASN A 39 8.61 -0.90 -5.23
C ASN A 39 7.43 -0.49 -6.12
N SER A 40 6.27 -1.15 -6.00
CA SER A 40 5.13 -0.97 -6.91
C SER A 40 4.07 0.02 -6.43
N GLY A 41 4.33 0.77 -5.35
CA GLY A 41 3.42 1.77 -4.80
C GLY A 41 2.23 1.22 -4.01
N ASN A 42 2.16 -0.10 -3.80
CA ASN A 42 1.11 -0.72 -3.01
C ASN A 42 1.41 -0.62 -1.49
N SER A 43 0.36 -0.45 -0.67
CA SER A 43 0.48 -0.38 0.81
C SER A 43 0.44 -1.75 1.51
N TYR A 44 -0.42 -2.66 1.05
CA TYR A 44 -0.41 -4.09 1.43
C TYR A 44 -0.48 -5.09 0.26
N LEU A 45 -0.08 -6.33 0.52
CA LEU A 45 -0.22 -7.47 -0.38
C LEU A 45 -1.15 -8.51 0.26
N SER A 46 -2.20 -8.96 -0.44
CA SER A 46 -3.02 -10.06 0.08
C SER A 46 -2.35 -11.42 -0.15
N LEU A 47 -2.63 -12.38 0.74
CA LEU A 47 -2.11 -13.75 0.64
C LEU A 47 -2.37 -14.36 -0.74
N ASN A 48 -3.60 -14.28 -1.23
CA ASN A 48 -4.00 -14.85 -2.51
C ASN A 48 -3.19 -14.25 -3.68
N VAL A 49 -2.91 -12.94 -3.65
CA VAL A 49 -2.12 -12.28 -4.69
C VAL A 49 -0.65 -12.71 -4.61
N LEU A 50 -0.09 -12.83 -3.40
CA LEU A 50 1.27 -13.32 -3.20
C LEU A 50 1.42 -14.76 -3.70
N GLU A 51 0.53 -15.65 -3.30
CA GLU A 51 0.49 -17.06 -3.74
C GLU A 51 0.39 -17.17 -5.25
N HIS A 52 -0.54 -16.43 -5.87
CA HIS A 52 -0.74 -16.44 -7.31
C HIS A 52 0.50 -15.97 -8.06
N ARG A 53 1.14 -14.88 -7.60
CA ARG A 53 2.36 -14.36 -8.21
C ARG A 53 3.54 -15.32 -8.08
N VAL A 54 3.73 -15.92 -6.90
CA VAL A 54 4.80 -16.92 -6.67
C VAL A 54 4.56 -18.17 -7.52
N TYR A 55 3.32 -18.66 -7.58
CA TYR A 55 2.95 -19.80 -8.41
C TYR A 55 3.22 -19.55 -9.90
N HIS A 56 2.88 -18.37 -10.41
CA HIS A 56 3.19 -17.99 -11.79
C HIS A 56 4.69 -17.86 -12.04
N LEU A 57 5.44 -17.34 -11.07
CA LEU A 57 6.88 -17.15 -11.20
C LEU A 57 7.65 -18.47 -11.23
N MET A 58 7.24 -19.44 -10.41
CA MET A 58 7.89 -20.76 -10.32
C MET A 58 7.36 -21.79 -11.34
N GLY A 59 6.27 -21.46 -12.03
CA GLY A 59 5.57 -22.36 -12.93
C GLY A 59 4.75 -23.43 -12.19
N LYS A 60 3.92 -24.15 -12.94
CA LYS A 60 2.97 -25.16 -12.41
C LYS A 60 3.64 -26.41 -11.80
N SER A 61 4.95 -26.38 -11.59
CA SER A 61 5.72 -27.48 -11.01
C SER A 61 5.44 -27.66 -9.52
N LEU A 62 5.04 -26.60 -8.81
CA LEU A 62 4.81 -26.57 -7.37
C LEU A 62 3.32 -26.60 -7.00
N SER A 63 2.97 -27.28 -5.91
CA SER A 63 1.61 -27.22 -5.37
C SER A 63 1.38 -25.89 -4.64
N GLN A 64 0.17 -25.33 -4.78
CA GLN A 64 -0.22 -24.11 -4.04
C GLN A 64 -0.09 -24.30 -2.53
N ALA A 65 -0.40 -25.50 -2.01
CA ALA A 65 -0.24 -25.83 -0.60
C ALA A 65 1.22 -25.69 -0.12
N ARG A 66 2.21 -26.08 -0.94
CA ARG A 66 3.62 -25.91 -0.58
C ARG A 66 4.02 -24.43 -0.56
N ILE A 67 3.57 -23.67 -1.55
CA ILE A 67 3.81 -22.21 -1.62
C ILE A 67 3.21 -21.52 -0.39
N HIS A 68 1.98 -21.86 -0.02
CA HIS A 68 1.32 -21.35 1.18
C HIS A 68 2.18 -21.58 2.44
N ILE A 69 2.64 -22.81 2.66
CA ILE A 69 3.49 -23.15 3.81
C ILE A 69 4.78 -22.34 3.84
N GLU A 70 5.43 -22.13 2.69
CA GLU A 70 6.66 -21.34 2.61
C GLU A 70 6.40 -19.83 2.80
N ILE A 71 5.26 -19.31 2.34
CA ILE A 71 4.83 -17.93 2.64
C ILE A 71 4.62 -17.73 4.14
N GLU A 72 3.98 -18.70 4.80
CA GLU A 72 3.77 -18.65 6.25
C GLU A 72 5.10 -18.67 7.02
N LYS A 73 6.06 -19.49 6.59
CA LYS A 73 7.42 -19.47 7.18
C LYS A 73 8.11 -18.13 6.95
N PHE A 74 8.06 -17.62 5.72
CA PHE A 74 8.65 -16.33 5.34
C PHE A 74 8.07 -15.18 6.17
N ALA A 75 6.74 -15.14 6.34
CA ALA A 75 6.08 -14.10 7.13
C ALA A 75 6.49 -14.10 8.62
N ASN A 76 6.89 -15.25 9.16
CA ASN A 76 7.32 -15.38 10.55
C ASN A 76 8.79 -14.98 10.78
N GLN A 77 9.57 -14.76 9.72
CA GLN A 77 10.96 -14.33 9.82
C GLN A 77 11.03 -12.82 10.09
N LYS A 78 11.64 -12.44 11.22
CA LYS A 78 11.70 -11.04 11.70
C LYS A 78 12.43 -10.10 10.73
N GLU A 79 13.38 -10.61 9.96
CA GLU A 79 14.21 -9.85 9.02
C GLU A 79 13.42 -9.20 7.88
N HIS A 80 12.30 -9.79 7.46
CA HIS A 80 11.48 -9.27 6.36
C HIS A 80 10.55 -8.13 6.78
N GLN A 81 10.47 -7.85 8.09
CA GLN A 81 9.62 -6.81 8.68
C GLN A 81 8.18 -6.84 8.15
N LEU A 82 7.66 -8.05 7.95
CA LEU A 82 6.29 -8.27 7.51
C LEU A 82 5.34 -8.21 8.71
N LEU A 83 4.22 -7.52 8.54
CA LEU A 83 3.09 -7.57 9.45
C LEU A 83 1.91 -8.24 8.75
N ARG A 84 1.35 -9.27 9.41
CA ARG A 84 0.14 -9.94 8.94
C ARG A 84 -1.06 -9.43 9.72
N THR A 85 -2.09 -8.97 9.01
CA THR A 85 -3.37 -8.63 9.62
C THR A 85 -4.26 -9.88 9.74
N LYS A 86 -5.29 -9.81 10.60
CA LYS A 86 -6.29 -10.88 10.74
C LYS A 86 -7.02 -11.20 9.43
N GLY A 87 -7.09 -10.24 8.50
CA GLY A 87 -7.70 -10.41 7.18
C GLY A 87 -6.79 -11.04 6.11
N GLY A 88 -5.58 -11.49 6.48
CA GLY A 88 -4.64 -12.10 5.53
C GLY A 88 -3.91 -11.11 4.63
N LEU A 89 -3.77 -9.85 5.08
CA LEU A 89 -2.97 -8.84 4.39
C LEU A 89 -1.56 -8.79 4.98
N PHE A 90 -0.57 -8.73 4.10
CA PHE A 90 0.84 -8.59 4.41
C PHE A 90 1.28 -7.16 4.15
N TYR A 91 1.77 -6.50 5.19
CA TYR A 91 2.29 -5.15 5.14
C TYR A 91 3.79 -5.14 5.34
N TYR A 92 4.47 -4.24 4.64
CA TYR A 92 5.76 -3.77 5.12
C TYR A 92 5.53 -2.94 6.39
N ARG A 93 6.19 -3.31 7.50
CA ARG A 93 5.89 -2.78 8.83
C ARG A 93 5.83 -1.25 8.92
N PRO A 94 6.75 -0.47 8.32
CA PRO A 94 6.63 0.97 8.27
C PRO A 94 5.34 1.47 7.61
N LEU A 95 4.94 0.88 6.47
CA LEU A 95 3.73 1.28 5.74
C LEU A 95 2.46 1.03 6.55
N TYR A 96 2.39 -0.07 7.30
CA TYR A 96 1.26 -0.34 8.20
C TYR A 96 1.06 0.78 9.22
N PHE A 97 2.13 1.19 9.91
CA PHE A 97 2.04 2.25 10.91
C PHE A 97 1.77 3.61 10.27
N THR A 98 2.34 3.89 9.10
CA THR A 98 2.03 5.10 8.33
C THR A 98 0.55 5.13 7.95
N GLU A 99 -0.03 4.04 7.45
CA GLU A 99 -1.45 3.95 7.10
C GLU A 99 -2.35 4.22 8.32
N ILE A 100 -2.05 3.60 9.47
CA ILE A 100 -2.80 3.85 10.71
C ILE A 100 -2.68 5.31 11.15
N GLN A 101 -1.49 5.90 11.12
CA GLN A 101 -1.31 7.29 11.53
C GLN A 101 -2.04 8.26 10.61
N ILE A 102 -2.04 8.01 9.30
CA ILE A 102 -2.79 8.82 8.34
C ILE A 102 -4.29 8.66 8.60
N ALA A 103 -4.79 7.44 8.76
CA ALA A 103 -6.19 7.19 9.06
C ALA A 103 -6.65 7.87 10.35
N GLN A 104 -5.85 7.79 11.42
CA GLN A 104 -6.14 8.46 12.68
C GLN A 104 -6.19 9.98 12.51
N ARG A 105 -5.20 10.57 11.83
CA ARG A 105 -5.18 12.02 11.59
C ARG A 105 -6.36 12.48 10.73
N LEU A 106 -6.76 11.68 9.75
CA LEU A 106 -7.95 11.96 8.95
C LEU A 106 -9.21 11.90 9.81
N ALA A 107 -9.35 10.88 10.65
CA ALA A 107 -10.46 10.75 11.59
C ALA A 107 -10.51 11.93 12.58
N ASP A 108 -9.36 12.34 13.11
CA ASP A 108 -9.25 13.50 14.02
C ASP A 108 -9.67 14.79 13.29
N LEU A 109 -9.18 15.00 12.07
CA LEU A 109 -9.53 16.14 11.22
C LEU A 109 -11.03 16.19 10.90
N THR A 110 -11.66 15.05 10.64
CA THR A 110 -13.11 14.99 10.37
C THR A 110 -13.95 15.09 11.64
N SER A 111 -13.43 14.67 12.79
CA SER A 111 -14.19 14.70 14.06
C SER A 111 -14.41 16.10 14.64
N THR A 112 -13.77 17.12 14.09
CA THR A 112 -13.83 18.49 14.60
C THR A 112 -15.02 19.21 13.96
N MET A 113 -16.09 19.45 14.72
CA MET A 113 -17.26 20.17 14.22
C MET A 113 -16.89 21.59 13.75
N GLY A 114 -16.85 21.78 12.44
CA GLY A 114 -16.71 23.08 11.82
C GLY A 114 -18.02 23.90 11.93
N LYS A 115 -17.90 25.23 11.93
CA LYS A 115 -19.03 26.14 11.68
C LYS A 115 -18.59 27.20 10.70
N VAL A 116 -19.44 27.48 9.71
CA VAL A 116 -19.24 28.65 8.83
C VAL A 116 -19.21 29.91 9.70
N PRO A 117 -18.15 30.73 9.60
CA PRO A 117 -18.11 32.00 10.31
C PRO A 117 -19.29 32.88 9.93
N LYS A 118 -19.95 33.52 10.90
CA LYS A 118 -21.14 34.37 10.66
C LYS A 118 -20.91 35.50 9.64
N GLN A 119 -19.67 35.96 9.51
CA GLN A 119 -19.28 37.04 8.60
C GLN A 119 -18.74 36.54 7.26
N TYR A 120 -18.81 35.23 6.99
CA TYR A 120 -18.27 34.59 5.78
C TYR A 120 -18.69 35.32 4.50
N GLN A 121 -20.00 35.48 4.28
CA GLN A 121 -20.54 36.12 3.08
C GLN A 121 -20.00 37.55 2.90
N LEU A 122 -19.99 38.32 4.00
CA LEU A 122 -19.54 39.71 4.03
C LEU A 122 -18.05 39.85 3.68
N VAL A 123 -17.22 38.91 4.14
CA VAL A 123 -15.79 38.88 3.82
C VAL A 123 -15.57 38.46 2.37
N MET A 124 -16.30 37.46 1.87
CA MET A 124 -16.18 37.00 0.48
C MET A 124 -16.57 38.09 -0.52
N ASP A 125 -17.70 38.75 -0.31
CA ASP A 125 -18.17 39.84 -1.18
C ASP A 125 -17.17 40.99 -1.20
N ARG A 126 -16.59 41.33 -0.04
CA ARG A 126 -15.55 42.35 0.07
C ARG A 126 -14.28 41.97 -0.71
N LEU A 127 -13.81 40.72 -0.61
CA LEU A 127 -12.60 40.27 -1.31
C LEU A 127 -12.79 40.27 -2.84
N ILE A 128 -14.00 39.95 -3.33
CA ILE A 128 -14.36 40.04 -4.75
C ILE A 128 -14.36 41.49 -5.20
N GLN A 129 -14.99 42.40 -4.43
CA GLN A 129 -15.04 43.83 -4.75
C GLN A 129 -13.66 44.50 -4.75
N GLU A 130 -12.78 44.11 -3.82
CA GLU A 130 -11.38 44.57 -3.77
C GLU A 130 -10.50 43.94 -4.87
N GLY A 131 -11.04 43.05 -5.71
CA GLY A 131 -10.31 42.38 -6.79
C GLY A 131 -9.23 41.41 -6.31
N LYS A 132 -9.26 41.00 -5.04
CA LYS A 132 -8.28 40.08 -4.43
C LYS A 132 -8.55 38.63 -4.78
N ILE A 133 -9.79 38.29 -5.09
CA ILE A 133 -10.21 36.97 -5.57
C ILE A 133 -11.16 37.14 -6.77
N PRO A 134 -11.17 36.18 -7.71
CA PRO A 134 -12.11 36.22 -8.83
C PRO A 134 -13.55 36.00 -8.36
N ILE A 135 -14.52 36.34 -9.22
CA ILE A 135 -15.91 35.94 -9.04
C ILE A 135 -15.96 34.41 -9.06
N LEU A 136 -16.45 33.83 -7.97
CA LEU A 136 -16.52 32.38 -7.80
C LEU A 136 -17.80 31.81 -8.40
N ASP A 137 -17.69 30.63 -9.01
CA ASP A 137 -18.86 29.82 -9.36
C ASP A 137 -19.45 29.12 -8.12
N GLU A 138 -20.64 28.53 -8.27
CA GLU A 138 -21.35 27.88 -7.16
C GLU A 138 -20.55 26.71 -6.56
N GLY A 139 -19.87 25.89 -7.38
CA GLY A 139 -19.07 24.77 -6.88
C GLY A 139 -17.84 25.21 -6.09
N GLN A 140 -17.23 26.33 -6.47
CA GLN A 140 -16.15 26.95 -5.72
C GLN A 140 -16.63 27.54 -4.38
N LYS A 141 -17.79 28.19 -4.36
CA LYS A 141 -18.40 28.69 -3.12
C LYS A 141 -18.74 27.55 -2.17
N GLU A 142 -19.39 26.51 -2.69
CA GLU A 142 -19.71 25.29 -1.93
C GLU A 142 -18.43 24.65 -1.38
N GLY A 143 -17.36 24.55 -2.17
CA GLY A 143 -16.08 24.00 -1.72
C GLY A 143 -15.46 24.78 -0.54
N ILE A 144 -15.59 26.11 -0.54
CA ILE A 144 -15.11 26.96 0.56
C ILE A 144 -16.02 26.83 1.79
N GLU A 145 -17.35 26.78 1.60
CA GLU A 145 -18.27 26.56 2.72
C GLU A 145 -18.07 25.18 3.36
N GLN A 146 -17.91 24.14 2.53
CA GLN A 146 -17.60 22.77 2.96
C GLN A 146 -16.28 22.67 3.74
N PHE A 147 -15.30 23.53 3.46
CA PHE A 147 -14.09 23.64 4.28
C PHE A 147 -14.41 24.02 5.73
N PHE A 148 -15.40 24.88 5.95
CA PHE A 148 -15.84 25.31 7.28
C PHE A 148 -16.94 24.43 7.89
N LEU A 149 -17.66 23.64 7.08
CA LEU A 149 -18.81 22.83 7.50
C LEU A 149 -18.47 21.39 7.84
N ARG A 150 -17.22 20.93 7.68
CA ARG A 150 -16.87 19.50 7.81
C ARG A 150 -17.51 18.85 9.04
N GLU A 151 -18.42 17.91 8.77
CA GLU A 151 -19.05 16.93 9.66
C GLU A 151 -18.18 15.68 9.82
#